data_AF-A0A4V1ZT80-F1
#
_entry.id   AF-A0A4V1ZT80-F1
#
_cell.length_a   1.000
_cell.length_b   1.000
_cell.length_c   1.000
_cell.angle_alpha   90.00
_cell.angle_beta   90.00
_cell.angle_gamma   90.00
#
_symmetry.space_group_name_H-M   'P 1'
#
loop_
_entity.id
_entity.type
_entity.pdbx_description
1 polymer ?
#
loop_
_entity_poly.entity_id
_entity_poly.type
_entity_poly.pdbx_seq_one_letter_code
_entity_poly.pdbx_strand_id
1 'polypeptide(L)'
;YVSLFDWNPIGDKTFVGLANFQQLAQDPRFWNALRNTFSIWIISTVPQLLIALILAQVLNSTFLRLANFFRMAMLLPYITSVAATAIVFAQLFNRDYGLLNWFLGLFGIAHIDFMSTAVGSHLLISVMVIWRWFGYNTLLYLASLQAVPRDMYEAAAMDGAGPVKQFLHITLPALRPVIVFTVIMSTIGGLQIFTEPLLLSSGTLTCGSARQCQTLSLFLFEQGFGSFKFGYGSAVGVALFAIIVVVALINFLLSSRLGKKG
;
A
#
# COMPACT_ATOMS: atom_id res chain seq x y z
N TYR A 1 3.69 24.88 -12.10
CA TYR A 1 3.15 26.00 -12.91
C TYR A 1 1.66 26.17 -12.67
N VAL A 2 0.81 25.21 -13.07
CA VAL A 2 -0.66 25.32 -12.94
C VAL A 2 -1.12 25.56 -11.49
N SER A 3 -0.44 24.99 -10.51
CA SER A 3 -0.70 25.20 -9.08
C SER A 3 -0.60 26.65 -8.61
N LEU A 4 0.01 27.55 -9.38
CA LEU A 4 0.17 28.97 -9.05
C LEU A 4 -0.91 29.86 -9.67
N PHE A 5 -1.88 29.26 -10.35
CA PHE A 5 -2.95 29.98 -11.04
C PHE A 5 -4.30 29.53 -10.48
N ASP A 6 -5.26 30.45 -10.44
CA ASP A 6 -6.67 30.07 -10.43
C ASP A 6 -7.07 29.80 -11.87
N TRP A 7 -7.57 28.58 -12.11
CA TRP A 7 -7.86 28.10 -13.45
C TRP A 7 -8.98 27.07 -13.42
N ASN A 8 -9.99 27.34 -14.24
CA ASN A 8 -11.08 26.46 -14.57
C ASN A 8 -11.27 26.43 -16.12
N PRO A 9 -12.04 25.48 -16.68
CA PRO A 9 -12.23 25.36 -18.14
C PRO A 9 -12.98 26.52 -18.81
N ILE A 10 -13.74 27.33 -18.06
CA ILE A 10 -14.72 28.29 -18.60
C ILE A 10 -14.28 29.75 -18.37
N GLY A 11 -13.23 29.99 -17.60
CA GLY A 11 -12.77 31.31 -17.19
C GLY A 11 -11.29 31.57 -17.44
N ASP A 12 -10.88 32.81 -17.21
CA ASP A 12 -9.51 33.25 -17.43
C ASP A 12 -8.55 32.66 -16.41
N LYS A 13 -7.37 32.28 -16.90
CA LYS A 13 -6.29 31.77 -16.07
C LYS A 13 -5.58 32.93 -15.37
N THR A 14 -5.85 33.13 -14.09
CA THR A 14 -5.27 34.24 -13.30
C THR A 14 -4.13 33.75 -12.41
N PHE A 15 -3.03 34.49 -12.33
CA PHE A 15 -1.91 34.13 -11.47
C PHE A 15 -2.23 34.49 -10.01
N VAL A 16 -2.23 33.51 -9.12
CA VAL A 16 -2.57 33.67 -7.69
C VAL A 16 -1.40 33.34 -6.75
N GLY A 17 -0.19 33.12 -7.31
CA GLY A 17 1.00 32.80 -6.52
C GLY A 17 0.80 31.57 -5.65
N LEU A 18 0.98 31.71 -4.33
CA LEU A 18 0.87 30.59 -3.37
C LEU A 18 -0.52 30.44 -2.73
N ALA A 19 -1.54 31.16 -3.20
CA ALA A 19 -2.88 31.14 -2.60
C ALA A 19 -3.47 29.71 -2.55
N ASN A 20 -3.31 28.91 -3.60
CA ASN A 20 -3.76 27.51 -3.62
C ASN A 20 -3.10 26.66 -2.51
N PHE A 21 -1.84 26.92 -2.18
CA PHE A 21 -1.14 26.21 -1.11
C PHE A 21 -1.57 26.69 0.29
N GLN A 22 -1.86 27.98 0.46
CA GLN A 22 -2.44 28.50 1.69
C GLN A 22 -3.84 27.92 1.94
N GLN A 23 -4.67 27.86 0.89
CA GLN A 23 -5.97 27.20 0.94
C GLN A 23 -5.82 25.71 1.27
N LEU A 24 -4.87 25.01 0.63
CA LEU A 24 -4.61 23.59 0.88
C LEU A 24 -4.26 23.31 2.34
N ALA A 25 -3.39 24.14 2.93
CA ALA A 25 -2.98 24.02 4.32
C ALA A 25 -4.13 24.20 5.32
N GLN A 26 -5.19 24.92 4.94
CA GLN A 26 -6.37 25.17 5.79
C GLN A 26 -7.56 24.26 5.46
N ASP A 27 -7.53 23.50 4.37
CA ASP A 27 -8.66 22.67 3.93
C ASP A 27 -8.77 21.38 4.76
N PRO A 28 -9.82 21.21 5.59
CA PRO A 28 -10.00 20.01 6.40
C PRO A 28 -10.15 18.74 5.54
N ARG A 29 -10.62 18.87 4.30
CA ARG A 29 -10.79 17.74 3.37
C ARG A 29 -9.45 17.21 2.89
N PHE A 30 -8.47 18.09 2.67
CA PHE A 30 -7.10 17.69 2.36
C PHE A 30 -6.49 16.89 3.50
N TRP A 31 -6.62 17.38 4.74
CA TRP A 31 -6.10 16.69 5.92
C TRP A 31 -6.82 15.35 6.18
N ASN A 32 -8.12 15.28 5.91
CA ASN A 32 -8.85 14.00 5.94
C ASN A 32 -8.30 13.02 4.91
N ALA A 33 -8.14 13.45 3.65
CA ALA A 33 -7.60 12.60 2.59
C ALA A 33 -6.14 12.18 2.86
N LEU A 34 -5.33 13.06 3.45
CA LEU A 34 -3.97 12.76 3.89
C LEU A 34 -3.99 11.65 4.95
N ARG A 35 -4.83 11.78 6.00
CA ARG A 35 -4.95 10.77 7.07
C ARG A 35 -5.39 9.41 6.50
N ASN A 36 -6.38 9.40 5.61
CA ASN A 36 -6.83 8.17 4.97
C ASN A 36 -5.72 7.52 4.14
N THR A 37 -4.99 8.31 3.35
CA THR A 37 -3.87 7.84 2.53
C THR A 37 -2.79 7.19 3.38
N PHE A 38 -2.37 7.85 4.47
CA PHE A 38 -1.37 7.30 5.39
C PHE A 38 -1.90 6.06 6.15
N SER A 39 -3.16 6.08 6.59
CA SER A 39 -3.77 4.94 7.27
C SER A 39 -3.81 3.72 6.36
N ILE A 40 -4.30 3.86 5.12
CA ILE A 40 -4.36 2.77 4.15
C ILE A 40 -2.94 2.30 3.81
N TRP A 41 -2.00 3.22 3.57
CA TRP A 41 -0.61 2.88 3.28
C TRP A 41 0.03 2.04 4.39
N ILE A 42 -0.11 2.43 5.66
CA ILE A 42 0.48 1.72 6.80
C ILE A 42 -0.17 0.35 6.98
N ILE A 43 -1.50 0.29 7.00
CA ILE A 43 -2.28 -0.95 7.23
C ILE A 43 -2.06 -1.95 6.09
N SER A 44 -1.81 -1.49 4.86
CA SER A 44 -1.48 -2.36 3.74
C SER A 44 0.00 -2.75 3.70
N THR A 45 0.90 -1.78 3.68
CA THR A 45 2.32 -2.00 3.34
C THR A 45 3.06 -2.78 4.42
N VAL A 46 2.85 -2.44 5.70
CA VAL A 46 3.61 -3.09 6.79
C VAL A 46 3.25 -4.58 6.87
N PRO A 47 1.98 -4.99 6.96
CA PRO A 47 1.63 -6.41 6.97
C PRO A 47 2.02 -7.11 5.66
N GLN A 48 1.83 -6.48 4.50
CA GLN A 48 2.19 -7.06 3.20
C GLN A 48 3.67 -7.46 3.13
N LEU A 49 4.58 -6.59 3.55
CA LEU A 49 6.02 -6.87 3.50
C LEU A 49 6.44 -7.93 4.53
N LEU A 50 5.82 -7.92 5.71
CA LEU A 50 6.06 -8.95 6.73
C LEU A 50 5.58 -10.33 6.27
N ILE A 51 4.35 -10.41 5.76
CA ILE A 51 3.79 -11.63 5.18
C ILE A 51 4.69 -12.14 4.04
N ALA A 52 5.12 -11.24 3.16
CA ALA A 52 6.00 -11.60 2.06
C ALA A 52 7.34 -12.19 2.52
N LEU A 53 7.95 -11.61 3.55
CA LEU A 53 9.21 -12.11 4.11
C LEU A 53 9.05 -13.49 4.76
N ILE A 54 7.97 -13.69 5.53
CA ILE A 54 7.66 -14.98 6.15
C ILE A 54 7.43 -16.05 5.08
N LEU A 55 6.61 -15.77 4.07
CA LEU A 55 6.33 -16.70 2.98
C LEU A 55 7.58 -17.01 2.16
N ALA A 56 8.47 -16.04 1.94
CA ALA A 56 9.73 -16.25 1.24
C ALA A 56 10.63 -17.22 2.01
N GLN A 57 10.76 -17.06 3.33
CA GLN A 57 11.51 -17.96 4.17
C GLN A 57 10.94 -19.38 4.15
N VAL A 58 9.61 -19.50 4.24
CA VAL A 58 8.90 -20.79 4.17
C VAL A 58 9.16 -21.48 2.82
N LEU A 59 9.04 -20.75 1.70
CA LEU A 59 9.27 -21.27 0.35
C LEU A 59 10.75 -21.54 0.02
N ASN A 60 11.68 -20.95 0.77
CA ASN A 60 13.10 -21.24 0.66
C ASN A 60 13.48 -22.55 1.37
N SER A 61 12.64 -23.02 2.30
CA SER A 61 12.87 -24.29 2.98
C SER A 61 12.64 -25.49 2.06
N THR A 62 13.46 -26.53 2.22
CA THR A 62 13.41 -27.78 1.43
C THR A 62 12.17 -28.65 1.72
N PHE A 63 11.35 -28.26 2.71
CA PHE A 63 10.19 -29.04 3.16
C PHE A 63 8.98 -28.99 2.21
N LEU A 64 8.89 -27.99 1.32
CA LEU A 64 7.74 -27.82 0.44
C LEU A 64 7.88 -28.62 -0.86
N ARG A 65 7.33 -29.84 -0.86
CA ARG A 65 7.20 -30.71 -2.05
C ARG A 65 6.50 -30.04 -3.24
N LEU A 66 5.63 -29.06 -2.98
CA LEU A 66 4.84 -28.32 -3.97
C LEU A 66 5.27 -26.85 -4.13
N ALA A 67 6.52 -26.50 -3.83
CA ALA A 67 7.00 -25.11 -3.87
C ALA A 67 6.72 -24.40 -5.20
N ASN A 68 6.85 -25.08 -6.34
CA ASN A 68 6.55 -24.49 -7.65
C ASN A 68 5.08 -24.13 -7.83
N PHE A 69 4.15 -24.96 -7.31
CA PHE A 69 2.73 -24.66 -7.33
C PHE A 69 2.41 -23.40 -6.51
N PHE A 70 2.94 -23.29 -5.29
CA PHE A 70 2.74 -22.11 -4.45
C PHE A 70 3.33 -20.84 -5.08
N ARG A 71 4.52 -20.92 -5.70
CA ARG A 71 5.11 -19.78 -6.42
C ARG A 71 4.20 -19.29 -7.55
N MET A 72 3.62 -20.20 -8.33
CA MET A 72 2.68 -19.86 -9.41
C MET A 72 1.37 -19.28 -8.86
N ALA A 73 0.80 -19.89 -7.82
CA ALA A 73 -0.44 -19.41 -7.20
C ALA A 73 -0.30 -17.99 -6.63
N MET A 74 0.88 -17.64 -6.08
CA MET A 74 1.17 -16.30 -5.56
C MET A 74 1.29 -15.22 -6.64
N LEU A 75 1.46 -15.58 -7.91
CA LEU A 75 1.46 -14.62 -9.03
C LEU A 75 0.05 -14.26 -9.48
N LEU A 76 -0.94 -15.12 -9.24
CA LEU A 76 -2.33 -14.92 -9.69
C LEU A 76 -2.91 -13.56 -9.27
N PRO A 77 -2.75 -13.11 -8.00
CA PRO A 77 -3.29 -11.80 -7.59
C PRO A 77 -2.68 -10.62 -8.34
N TYR A 78 -1.38 -10.72 -8.65
CA TYR A 78 -0.63 -9.64 -9.28
C TYR A 78 -1.05 -9.43 -10.74
N ILE A 79 -1.31 -10.52 -11.48
CA ILE A 79 -1.74 -10.47 -12.87
C ILE A 79 -3.26 -10.24 -13.04
N THR A 80 -4.02 -10.28 -11.94
CA THR A 80 -5.47 -10.03 -11.96
C THR A 80 -5.74 -8.52 -12.10
N SER A 81 -6.75 -8.15 -12.90
CA SER A 81 -7.12 -6.75 -13.07
C SER A 81 -7.66 -6.16 -11.77
N VAL A 82 -7.30 -4.90 -11.48
CA VAL A 82 -7.76 -4.21 -10.25
C VAL A 82 -9.28 -4.17 -10.18
N ALA A 83 -9.95 -4.02 -11.32
CA ALA A 83 -11.40 -3.96 -11.39
C ALA A 83 -12.07 -5.29 -11.07
N ALA A 84 -11.59 -6.41 -11.61
CA ALA A 84 -12.11 -7.72 -11.25
C ALA A 84 -11.89 -8.00 -9.76
N THR A 85 -10.71 -7.66 -9.24
CA THR A 85 -10.43 -7.77 -7.80
C THR A 85 -11.38 -6.91 -6.97
N ALA A 86 -11.64 -5.66 -7.35
CA ALA A 86 -12.55 -4.77 -6.62
C ALA A 86 -13.98 -5.33 -6.56
N ILE A 87 -14.48 -5.88 -7.67
CA ILE A 87 -15.81 -6.51 -7.72
C ILE A 87 -15.86 -7.71 -6.76
N VAL A 88 -14.87 -8.60 -6.81
CA VAL A 88 -14.82 -9.77 -5.93
C VAL A 88 -14.76 -9.34 -4.46
N PHE A 89 -13.91 -8.37 -4.12
CA PHE A 89 -13.77 -7.88 -2.74
C PHE A 89 -15.03 -7.15 -2.26
N ALA A 90 -15.68 -6.35 -3.11
CA ALA A 90 -16.96 -5.72 -2.78
C ALA A 90 -18.06 -6.74 -2.45
N GLN A 91 -18.08 -7.87 -3.16
CA GLN A 91 -19.00 -8.98 -2.90
C GLN A 91 -18.64 -9.72 -1.60
N LEU A 92 -17.35 -10.04 -1.39
CA LEU A 92 -16.87 -10.75 -0.20
C LEU A 92 -17.11 -9.97 1.10
N PHE A 93 -16.93 -8.65 1.06
CA PHE A 93 -17.09 -7.74 2.20
C PHE A 93 -18.47 -7.08 2.26
N ASN A 94 -19.41 -7.50 1.41
CA ASN A 94 -20.76 -6.95 1.45
C ASN A 94 -21.39 -7.17 2.84
N ARG A 95 -22.12 -6.16 3.31
CA ARG A 95 -22.75 -6.17 4.64
C ARG A 95 -23.73 -7.33 4.80
N ASP A 96 -24.62 -7.55 3.84
CA ASP A 96 -25.83 -8.37 4.04
C ASP A 96 -25.66 -9.80 3.53
N TYR A 97 -24.90 -9.99 2.46
CA TYR A 97 -24.70 -11.31 1.83
C TYR A 97 -23.22 -11.66 1.60
N GLY A 98 -22.30 -10.88 2.14
CA GLY A 98 -20.86 -11.12 1.98
C GLY A 98 -20.38 -12.33 2.76
N LEU A 99 -19.48 -13.10 2.15
CA LEU A 99 -18.92 -14.31 2.76
C LEU A 99 -18.22 -14.03 4.10
N LEU A 100 -17.58 -12.87 4.23
CA LEU A 100 -16.92 -12.48 5.48
C LEU A 100 -17.94 -12.30 6.61
N ASN A 101 -19.03 -11.57 6.36
CA ASN A 101 -20.06 -11.36 7.37
C ASN A 101 -20.82 -12.65 7.70
N TRP A 102 -21.08 -13.51 6.71
CA TRP A 102 -21.62 -14.84 6.94
C TRP A 102 -20.72 -15.67 7.89
N PHE A 103 -19.41 -15.68 7.65
CA PHE A 103 -18.44 -16.37 8.51
C PHE A 103 -18.40 -15.77 9.92
N LEU A 104 -18.40 -14.44 10.06
CA LEU A 104 -18.46 -13.75 11.35
C LEU A 104 -19.74 -14.10 12.12
N GLY A 105 -20.87 -14.26 11.42
CA GLY A 105 -22.14 -14.70 11.99
C GLY A 105 -22.09 -16.07 12.66
N LEU A 106 -21.22 -16.98 12.20
CA LEU A 106 -21.01 -18.29 12.85
C LEU A 106 -20.48 -18.16 14.29
N PHE A 107 -19.83 -17.04 14.61
CA PHE A 107 -19.31 -16.72 15.94
C PHE A 107 -20.22 -15.75 16.71
N GLY A 108 -21.43 -15.49 16.20
CA GLY A 108 -22.39 -14.56 16.82
C GLY A 108 -22.05 -13.08 16.66
N ILE A 109 -21.12 -12.72 15.75
CA ILE A 109 -20.76 -11.33 15.46
C ILE A 109 -21.81 -10.73 14.51
N ALA A 110 -22.30 -9.54 14.84
CA ALA A 110 -23.25 -8.83 13.99
C ALA A 110 -22.62 -8.41 12.65
N HIS A 111 -23.43 -8.31 11.60
CA HIS A 111 -22.98 -7.94 10.26
C HIS A 111 -22.33 -6.53 10.29
N ILE A 112 -21.09 -6.46 9.81
CA ILE A 112 -20.27 -5.25 9.78
C ILE A 112 -20.33 -4.64 8.38
N ASP A 113 -20.70 -3.36 8.31
CA ASP A 113 -20.56 -2.56 7.10
C ASP A 113 -19.17 -1.90 7.10
N PHE A 114 -18.22 -2.56 6.44
CA PHE A 114 -16.85 -2.06 6.34
C PHE A 114 -16.78 -0.71 5.62
N MET A 115 -17.64 -0.46 4.63
CA MET A 115 -17.62 0.80 3.89
C MET A 115 -18.22 1.96 4.67
N SER A 116 -19.01 1.71 5.72
CA SER A 116 -19.66 2.77 6.53
C SER A 116 -18.69 3.59 7.40
N THR A 117 -17.49 3.08 7.71
CA THR A 117 -16.53 3.73 8.61
C THR A 117 -15.16 3.90 7.96
N ALA A 118 -14.37 4.86 8.44
CA ALA A 118 -13.00 5.07 7.96
C ALA A 118 -12.12 3.85 8.23
N VAL A 119 -12.12 3.34 9.46
CA VAL A 119 -11.30 2.18 9.83
C VAL A 119 -11.71 0.93 9.03
N GLY A 120 -13.01 0.67 8.90
CA GLY A 120 -13.50 -0.48 8.13
C GLY A 120 -13.11 -0.41 6.66
N SER A 121 -13.27 0.76 6.04
CA SER A 121 -12.97 0.94 4.61
C SER A 121 -11.48 0.91 4.35
N HIS A 122 -10.67 1.48 5.25
CA HIS A 122 -9.21 1.38 5.19
C HIS A 122 -8.74 -0.06 5.29
N LEU A 123 -9.32 -0.86 6.19
CA LEU A 123 -8.99 -2.26 6.36
C LEU A 123 -9.36 -3.05 5.09
N LEU A 124 -10.56 -2.87 4.56
CA LEU A 124 -11.01 -3.54 3.33
C LEU A 124 -10.07 -3.24 2.15
N ILE A 125 -9.78 -1.96 1.90
CA ILE A 125 -8.84 -1.53 0.84
C ILE A 125 -7.45 -2.13 1.10
N SER A 126 -6.99 -2.13 2.35
CA SER A 126 -5.67 -2.66 2.69
C SER A 126 -5.56 -4.17 2.48
N VAL A 127 -6.58 -4.96 2.82
CA VAL A 127 -6.60 -6.40 2.56
C VAL A 127 -6.56 -6.66 1.05
N MET A 128 -7.30 -5.89 0.25
CA MET A 128 -7.25 -5.96 -1.21
C MET A 128 -5.84 -5.67 -1.74
N VAL A 129 -5.18 -4.63 -1.24
CA VAL A 129 -3.79 -4.28 -1.61
C VAL A 129 -2.81 -5.38 -1.19
N ILE A 130 -2.90 -5.87 0.05
CA ILE A 130 -2.06 -6.96 0.55
C ILE A 130 -2.20 -8.17 -0.37
N TRP A 131 -3.44 -8.61 -0.67
CA TRP A 131 -3.70 -9.77 -1.52
C TRP A 131 -3.07 -9.63 -2.90
N ARG A 132 -3.12 -8.45 -3.52
CA ARG A 132 -2.55 -8.21 -4.85
C ARG A 132 -1.01 -8.25 -4.87
N TRP A 133 -0.37 -7.79 -3.81
CA TRP A 133 1.07 -7.49 -3.84
C TRP A 133 1.95 -8.38 -2.97
N PHE A 134 1.38 -9.15 -2.02
CA PHE A 134 2.19 -10.01 -1.13
C PHE A 134 3.00 -11.03 -1.93
N GLY A 135 2.40 -11.64 -2.96
CA GLY A 135 3.05 -12.69 -3.75
C GLY A 135 4.22 -12.19 -4.58
N TYR A 136 4.07 -11.03 -5.23
CA TYR A 136 5.15 -10.35 -5.94
C TYR A 136 6.35 -10.09 -5.02
N ASN A 137 6.12 -9.49 -3.85
CA ASN A 137 7.18 -9.21 -2.89
C ASN A 137 7.79 -10.49 -2.30
N THR A 138 6.99 -11.54 -2.11
CA THR A 138 7.45 -12.85 -1.63
C THR A 138 8.49 -13.43 -2.59
N LEU A 139 8.20 -13.39 -3.89
CA LEU A 139 9.09 -13.95 -4.91
C LEU A 139 10.38 -13.15 -5.05
N LEU A 140 10.30 -11.82 -4.90
CA LEU A 140 11.47 -10.96 -4.90
C LEU A 140 12.40 -11.28 -3.72
N TYR A 141 11.84 -11.45 -2.52
CA TYR A 141 12.62 -11.90 -1.35
C TYR A 141 13.15 -13.32 -1.52
N LEU A 142 12.34 -14.24 -2.04
CA LEU A 142 12.76 -15.63 -2.27
C LEU A 142 13.95 -15.71 -3.24
N ALA A 143 13.93 -14.96 -4.33
CA ALA A 143 15.04 -14.91 -5.28
C ALA A 143 16.33 -14.41 -4.60
N SER A 144 16.21 -13.40 -3.75
CA SER A 144 17.35 -12.88 -2.98
C SER A 144 17.86 -13.86 -1.92
N LEU A 145 16.97 -14.65 -1.29
CA LEU A 145 17.36 -15.72 -0.36
C LEU A 145 18.15 -16.82 -1.07
N GLN A 146 17.72 -17.21 -2.27
CA GLN A 146 18.34 -18.27 -3.05
C GLN A 146 19.72 -17.88 -3.59
N ALA A 147 20.03 -16.59 -3.66
CA ALA A 147 21.35 -16.09 -4.04
C ALA A 147 22.39 -16.18 -2.89
N VAL A 148 21.96 -16.41 -1.65
CA VAL A 148 22.87 -16.53 -0.50
C VAL A 148 23.54 -17.91 -0.52
N PRO A 149 24.89 -18.00 -0.51
CA PRO A 149 25.60 -19.28 -0.48
C PRO A 149 25.21 -20.13 0.72
N ARG A 150 24.98 -21.43 0.50
CA ARG A 150 24.60 -22.37 1.57
C ARG A 150 25.69 -22.55 2.61
N ASP A 151 26.95 -22.46 2.19
CA ASP A 151 28.14 -22.62 3.04
C ASP A 151 28.15 -21.63 4.22
N MET A 152 27.56 -20.43 4.06
CA MET A 152 27.41 -19.47 5.17
C MET A 152 26.51 -20.01 6.28
N TYR A 153 25.43 -20.70 5.92
CA TYR A 153 24.50 -21.30 6.88
C TYR A 153 25.10 -22.54 7.54
N GLU A 154 25.84 -23.35 6.79
CA GLU A 154 26.53 -24.53 7.31
C GLU A 154 27.64 -24.15 8.29
N ALA A 155 28.49 -23.18 7.94
CA ALA A 155 29.52 -22.65 8.84
C ALA A 155 28.90 -22.11 10.14
N ALA A 156 27.83 -21.32 10.04
CA ALA A 156 27.14 -20.80 11.22
C ALA A 156 26.50 -21.91 12.08
N ALA A 157 25.99 -22.99 11.46
CA ALA A 157 25.48 -24.14 12.20
C ALA A 157 26.61 -24.87 12.97
N MET A 158 27.81 -24.98 12.38
CA MET A 158 29.00 -25.51 13.05
C MET A 158 29.43 -24.65 14.25
N ASP A 159 29.25 -23.33 14.16
CA ASP A 159 29.47 -22.38 15.26
C ASP A 159 28.33 -22.35 16.31
N GLY A 160 27.35 -23.27 16.21
CA GLY A 160 26.22 -23.36 17.13
C GLY A 160 25.17 -22.25 16.96
N ALA A 161 25.15 -21.56 15.82
CA ALA A 161 24.13 -20.58 15.51
C ALA A 161 22.81 -21.27 15.14
N GLY A 162 21.82 -21.21 16.03
CA GLY A 162 20.46 -21.68 15.75
C GLY A 162 19.73 -20.85 14.69
N PRO A 163 18.53 -21.28 14.25
CA PRO A 163 17.79 -20.67 13.15
C PRO A 163 17.53 -19.16 13.30
N VAL A 164 17.27 -18.69 14.53
CA VAL A 164 17.05 -17.27 14.82
C VAL A 164 18.34 -16.46 14.63
N LYS A 165 19.49 -16.98 15.07
CA LYS A 165 20.78 -16.32 14.89
C LYS A 165 21.16 -16.25 13.42
N GLN A 166 20.97 -17.34 12.67
CA GLN A 166 21.17 -17.39 11.23
C GLN A 166 20.27 -16.38 10.49
N PHE A 167 18.98 -16.32 10.85
CA PHE A 167 18.06 -15.35 10.26
C PHE A 167 18.52 -13.90 10.49
N LEU A 168 18.86 -13.54 11.74
CA LEU A 168 19.21 -12.16 12.08
C LEU A 168 20.59 -11.72 11.54
N HIS A 169 21.56 -12.62 11.44
CA HIS A 169 22.95 -12.27 11.10
C HIS A 169 23.37 -12.65 9.68
N ILE A 170 22.64 -13.52 8.99
CA ILE A 170 22.95 -13.94 7.61
C ILE A 170 21.80 -13.52 6.68
N THR A 171 20.60 -14.03 6.95
CA THR A 171 19.44 -13.84 6.06
C THR A 171 19.02 -12.38 5.96
N LEU A 172 18.76 -11.73 7.10
CA LEU A 172 18.25 -10.35 7.14
C LEU A 172 19.25 -9.33 6.56
N PRO A 173 20.56 -9.40 6.85
CA PRO A 173 21.55 -8.55 6.19
C PRO A 173 21.64 -8.79 4.69
N ALA A 174 21.61 -10.04 4.23
CA ALA A 174 21.67 -10.37 2.80
C ALA A 174 20.43 -9.90 2.03
N LEU A 175 19.24 -9.98 2.63
CA LEU A 175 17.98 -9.53 2.04
C LEU A 175 17.84 -8.02 1.96
N ARG A 176 18.68 -7.27 2.66
CA ARG A 176 18.44 -5.88 2.92
C ARG A 176 18.32 -4.98 1.68
N PRO A 177 19.18 -5.08 0.65
CA PRO A 177 19.02 -4.26 -0.56
C PRO A 177 17.62 -4.42 -1.16
N VAL A 178 17.10 -5.65 -1.12
CA VAL A 178 15.78 -6.03 -1.62
C VAL A 178 14.67 -5.51 -0.69
N ILE A 179 14.85 -5.56 0.63
CA ILE A 179 13.91 -4.95 1.61
C ILE A 179 13.83 -3.43 1.43
N VAL A 180 14.97 -2.75 1.24
CA VAL A 180 14.98 -1.29 0.99
C VAL A 180 14.19 -0.98 -0.28
N PHE A 181 14.46 -1.73 -1.35
CA PHE A 181 13.76 -1.58 -2.62
C PHE A 181 12.24 -1.78 -2.49
N THR A 182 11.80 -2.87 -1.87
CA THR A 182 10.36 -3.16 -1.70
C THR A 182 9.66 -2.14 -0.82
N VAL A 183 10.31 -1.66 0.26
CA VAL A 183 9.76 -0.62 1.13
C VAL A 183 9.55 0.68 0.34
N ILE A 184 10.54 1.11 -0.44
CA ILE A 184 10.44 2.34 -1.24
C ILE A 184 9.34 2.20 -2.30
N MET A 185 9.34 1.11 -3.07
CA MET A 185 8.33 0.89 -4.12
C MET A 185 6.92 0.76 -3.54
N SER A 186 6.75 0.01 -2.45
CA SER A 186 5.44 -0.12 -1.79
C SER A 186 4.98 1.20 -1.16
N THR A 187 5.91 2.06 -0.74
CA THR A 187 5.59 3.40 -0.24
C THR A 187 5.08 4.31 -1.34
N ILE A 188 5.78 4.38 -2.47
CA ILE A 188 5.36 5.19 -3.61
C ILE A 188 3.98 4.71 -4.09
N GLY A 189 3.82 3.40 -4.30
CA GLY A 189 2.54 2.83 -4.75
C GLY A 189 1.41 3.03 -3.73
N GLY A 190 1.66 2.78 -2.44
CA GLY A 190 0.66 2.89 -1.39
C GLY A 190 0.16 4.31 -1.14
N LEU A 191 1.04 5.32 -1.26
CA LEU A 191 0.63 6.73 -1.18
C LEU A 191 -0.12 7.21 -2.43
N GLN A 192 -0.02 6.50 -3.55
CA GLN A 192 -0.68 6.82 -4.81
C GLN A 192 -1.96 6.03 -5.08
N ILE A 193 -2.42 5.19 -4.13
CA ILE A 193 -3.64 4.39 -4.27
C ILE A 193 -4.83 5.25 -4.73
N PHE A 194 -5.46 4.81 -5.82
CA PHE A 194 -6.55 5.52 -6.49
C PHE A 194 -7.66 4.57 -6.91
N THR A 195 -7.30 3.52 -7.65
CA THR A 195 -8.26 2.63 -8.31
C THR A 195 -9.04 1.79 -7.31
N GLU A 196 -8.40 1.28 -6.26
CA GLU A 196 -9.03 0.46 -5.23
C GLU A 196 -10.19 1.20 -4.53
N PRO A 197 -9.99 2.36 -3.88
CA PRO A 197 -11.08 3.10 -3.25
C PRO A 197 -12.12 3.60 -4.25
N LEU A 198 -11.72 3.96 -5.48
CA LEU A 198 -12.66 4.38 -6.52
C LEU A 198 -13.66 3.28 -6.85
N LEU A 199 -13.17 2.06 -7.12
CA LEU A 199 -14.02 0.96 -7.56
C LEU A 199 -14.86 0.38 -6.42
N LEU A 200 -14.31 0.33 -5.21
CA LEU A 200 -15.06 -0.09 -4.03
C LEU A 200 -16.17 0.88 -3.62
N SER A 201 -16.07 2.14 -4.03
CA SER A 201 -17.11 3.17 -3.83
C SER A 201 -18.00 3.38 -5.06
N SER A 202 -18.07 2.38 -5.95
CA SER A 202 -18.90 2.41 -7.16
C SER A 202 -18.60 3.61 -8.07
N GLY A 203 -17.34 4.06 -8.12
CA GLY A 203 -16.90 5.19 -8.93
C GLY A 203 -16.99 6.56 -8.25
N THR A 204 -17.36 6.63 -6.96
CA THR A 204 -17.55 7.90 -6.26
C THR A 204 -16.21 8.47 -5.76
N LEU A 205 -15.84 9.66 -6.22
CA LEU A 205 -14.55 10.29 -5.86
C LEU A 205 -14.40 10.65 -4.37
N THR A 206 -15.50 10.81 -3.64
CA THR A 206 -15.46 11.06 -2.20
C THR A 206 -15.26 9.78 -1.39
N CYS A 207 -15.50 8.59 -1.94
CA CYS A 207 -15.41 7.33 -1.21
C CYS A 207 -16.19 7.37 0.12
N GLY A 208 -17.52 7.53 -0.01
CA GLY A 208 -18.46 7.71 1.10
C GLY A 208 -18.90 9.16 1.34
N SER A 209 -19.97 9.34 2.11
CA SER A 209 -20.55 10.67 2.42
C SER A 209 -19.64 11.49 3.34
N ALA A 210 -18.98 10.84 4.30
CA ALA A 210 -18.02 11.48 5.21
C ALA A 210 -16.59 11.50 4.64
N ARG A 211 -16.41 11.13 3.36
CA ARG A 211 -15.09 10.96 2.74
C ARG A 211 -14.20 9.95 3.47
N GLN A 212 -14.80 8.90 4.02
CA GLN A 212 -14.12 8.00 4.93
C GLN A 212 -12.96 7.21 4.34
N CYS A 213 -12.91 7.01 3.01
CA CYS A 213 -11.79 6.34 2.32
C CYS A 213 -11.19 7.16 1.17
N GLN A 214 -11.47 8.46 1.12
CA GLN A 214 -10.91 9.32 0.07
C GLN A 214 -9.39 9.42 0.23
N THR A 215 -8.62 8.94 -0.73
CA THR A 215 -7.16 9.14 -0.76
C THR A 215 -6.81 10.51 -1.35
N LEU A 216 -5.55 10.95 -1.18
CA LEU A 216 -5.06 12.18 -1.80
C LEU A 216 -5.15 12.12 -3.32
N SER A 217 -4.91 10.96 -3.94
CA SER A 217 -5.09 10.77 -5.38
C SER A 217 -6.54 10.99 -5.80
N LEU A 218 -7.50 10.46 -5.04
CA LEU A 218 -8.93 10.70 -5.28
C LEU A 218 -9.32 12.17 -5.07
N PHE A 219 -8.81 12.80 -4.01
CA PHE A 219 -9.07 14.20 -3.71
C PHE A 219 -8.50 15.12 -4.80
N LEU A 220 -7.29 14.86 -5.27
CA LEU A 220 -6.68 15.54 -6.43
C LEU A 220 -7.62 15.46 -7.64
N PHE A 221 -8.08 14.25 -7.96
CA PHE A 221 -8.95 14.02 -9.11
C PHE A 221 -10.32 14.69 -8.93
N GLU A 222 -10.89 14.66 -7.72
CA GLU A 222 -12.12 15.39 -7.38
C GLU A 222 -11.98 16.88 -7.62
N GLN A 223 -10.88 17.49 -7.16
CA GLN A 223 -10.67 18.94 -7.33
C GLN A 223 -10.38 19.29 -8.79
N GLY A 224 -9.49 18.54 -9.45
CA GLY A 224 -9.08 18.80 -10.82
C GLY A 224 -10.19 18.52 -11.83
N PHE A 225 -10.78 17.32 -11.79
CA PHE A 225 -11.68 16.84 -12.85
C PHE A 225 -13.14 16.76 -12.44
N GLY A 226 -13.45 16.63 -11.14
CA GLY A 226 -14.83 16.68 -10.65
C GLY A 226 -15.36 18.10 -10.47
N SER A 227 -14.56 18.95 -9.82
CA SER A 227 -14.91 20.35 -9.50
C SER A 227 -14.33 21.36 -10.48
N PHE A 228 -13.52 20.90 -11.45
CA PHE A 228 -12.86 21.74 -12.46
C PHE A 228 -11.98 22.87 -11.89
N LYS A 229 -11.43 22.66 -10.68
CA LYS A 229 -10.47 23.56 -10.02
C LYS A 229 -9.05 23.10 -10.33
N PHE A 230 -8.61 23.27 -11.57
CA PHE A 230 -7.33 22.75 -12.03
C PHE A 230 -6.13 23.35 -11.28
N GLY A 231 -6.22 24.64 -10.91
CA GLY A 231 -5.22 25.31 -10.07
C GLY A 231 -5.03 24.62 -8.72
N TYR A 232 -6.13 24.51 -7.97
CA TYR A 232 -6.14 23.86 -6.66
C TYR A 232 -5.80 22.36 -6.75
N GLY A 233 -6.39 21.62 -7.69
CA GLY A 233 -6.05 20.20 -7.92
C GLY A 233 -4.57 20.00 -8.25
N SER A 234 -3.95 20.90 -9.01
CA SER A 234 -2.51 20.87 -9.26
C SER A 234 -1.69 21.12 -8.00
N ALA A 235 -2.14 22.00 -7.10
CA ALA A 235 -1.49 22.21 -5.81
C ALA A 235 -1.53 20.95 -4.93
N VAL A 236 -2.68 20.23 -4.92
CA VAL A 236 -2.79 18.90 -4.27
C VAL A 236 -1.76 17.93 -4.86
N GLY A 237 -1.63 17.88 -6.18
CA GLY A 237 -0.66 17.01 -6.86
C GLY A 237 0.79 17.31 -6.51
N VAL A 238 1.17 18.59 -6.47
CA VAL A 238 2.51 19.01 -6.05
C VAL A 238 2.77 18.64 -4.58
N ALA A 239 1.78 18.83 -3.71
CA ALA A 239 1.88 18.43 -2.30
C ALA A 239 2.05 16.92 -2.14
N LEU A 240 1.24 16.10 -2.85
CA LEU A 240 1.36 14.65 -2.86
C LEU A 240 2.75 14.20 -3.34
N PHE A 241 3.27 14.79 -4.41
CA PHE A 241 4.62 14.51 -4.90
C PHE A 241 5.69 14.82 -3.84
N ALA A 242 5.62 15.99 -3.20
CA ALA A 242 6.55 16.37 -2.14
C ALA A 242 6.49 15.40 -0.95
N ILE A 243 5.28 14.99 -0.54
CA ILE A 243 5.07 13.99 0.52
C ILE A 243 5.72 12.66 0.13
N ILE A 244 5.49 12.15 -1.07
CA ILE A 244 6.08 10.89 -1.54
C ILE A 244 7.61 10.96 -1.50
N VAL A 245 8.20 12.05 -1.99
CA VAL A 245 9.67 12.25 -1.97
C VAL A 245 10.19 12.26 -0.53
N VAL A 246 9.55 13.00 0.38
CA VAL A 246 9.96 13.08 1.79
C VAL A 246 9.88 11.71 2.46
N VAL A 247 8.75 10.98 2.31
CA VAL A 247 8.59 9.66 2.93
C VAL A 247 9.55 8.64 2.32
N ALA A 248 9.76 8.65 1.00
CA ALA A 248 10.72 7.77 0.34
C ALA A 248 12.17 8.04 0.79
N LEU A 249 12.56 9.31 0.95
CA LEU A 249 13.88 9.69 1.48
C LEU A 249 14.04 9.25 2.94
N ILE A 250 13.01 9.44 3.78
CA ILE A 250 13.02 8.96 5.17
C ILE A 250 13.22 7.45 5.20
N ASN A 251 12.45 6.70 4.39
CA ASN A 251 12.59 5.25 4.28
C ASN A 251 13.99 4.84 3.82
N PHE A 252 14.53 5.47 2.77
CA PHE A 252 15.88 5.21 2.30
C PHE A 252 16.94 5.46 3.38
N LEU A 253 16.86 6.59 4.09
CA LEU A 253 17.81 6.95 5.14
C LEU A 253 17.74 5.99 6.33
N LEU A 254 16.54 5.68 6.82
CA LEU A 254 16.32 4.71 7.90
C LEU A 254 16.85 3.32 7.50
N SER A 255 16.51 2.88 6.29
CA SER A 255 16.94 1.59 5.76
C SER A 255 18.44 1.53 5.44
N SER A 256 19.11 2.66 5.14
CA SER A 256 20.57 2.71 4.93
C SER A 256 21.38 2.73 6.23
N ARG A 257 20.83 3.29 7.33
CA ARG A 257 21.49 3.38 8.64
C ARG A 257 21.62 2.04 9.33
N LEU A 258 20.73 1.10 9.03
CA LEU A 258 20.79 -0.30 9.50
C LEU A 258 22.06 -1.06 9.04
N GLY A 259 23.03 -0.42 8.36
CA GLY A 259 24.13 -1.06 7.61
C GLY A 259 25.49 -0.51 7.80
N LYS A 260 25.57 0.51 8.63
CA LYS A 260 26.82 0.95 9.20
C LYS A 260 27.03 0.37 10.61
N LYS A 261 26.19 -0.58 11.04
CA LYS A 261 26.22 -1.21 12.38
C LYS A 261 26.56 -2.71 12.36
N GLY A 262 27.03 -3.25 11.24
CA GLY A 262 27.57 -4.61 11.14
C GLY A 262 29.07 -4.53 10.94
#